data_AF-A0A0N0DGR9-F1
#
_entry.id   AF-A0A0N0DGR9-F1
#
_cell.length_a   1.000
_cell.length_b   1.000
_cell.length_c   1.000
_cell.angle_alpha   90.00
_cell.angle_beta   90.00
_cell.angle_gamma   90.00
#
_symmetry.space_group_name_H-M   'P 1'
#
loop_
_entity.id
_entity.type
_entity.pdbx_description
1 polymer ?
#
loop_
_entity_poly.entity_id
_entity_poly.type
_entity_poly.pdbx_seq_one_letter_code
_entity_poly.pdbx_strand_id
1 'polypeptide(L)'
;MPEVRRGSLAPPSDPTLPSQQVPGVTRPSQSHQSSTDRGVRFNIPQEPTSTTSPTSPREPLDSAFAELPRRTSEGQRRTSEIPRRSSDAPRRSLSYAQRPEAEAYYDSRAATEKEYRRRATTLLEYYDENPHLLPQLPFTWHHGWKRWRLFIFAFLVFVDASAVPIALYYGMKYAGNVEGYIIFAVVTTIWGGPTYVEFGLRTLRLIKVDRFYRPLGTNSRWCFDMLTYSSTLTIFVVTALFIIGSAPHNVWLRVLCMPAPAILYCYGGTLFLITLYHQMNWPAPFRISSTAKGEKVLPGAYYFIEDVIAVNALGGRPYREAIAARYKASPRFQQMVYKQSWFWSIPALVLAVPLTVISVIPQVPATGAYGVAWAVPFLWAVVWGIITIKWCKRDMKREREEWERGVDPEKEIKRKDSSIETA
;
A
#
# COMPACT_ATOMS: atom_id res chain seq x y z
N MET A 1 1.75 -23.41 -10.02
CA MET A 1 2.37 -22.79 -11.20
C MET A 1 2.18 -23.74 -12.35
N PRO A 2 1.50 -23.36 -13.44
CA PRO A 2 1.82 -23.95 -14.72
C PRO A 2 3.22 -23.46 -15.11
N GLU A 3 4.03 -24.38 -15.61
CA GLU A 3 5.42 -24.16 -15.99
C GLU A 3 5.56 -23.09 -17.07
N VAL A 4 6.47 -22.15 -16.86
CA VAL A 4 7.11 -21.41 -17.95
C VAL A 4 7.95 -22.42 -18.72
N ARG A 5 7.42 -22.94 -19.83
CA ARG A 5 8.21 -23.67 -20.82
C ARG A 5 9.32 -22.76 -21.33
N ARG A 6 10.56 -23.07 -20.93
CA ARG A 6 11.75 -22.63 -21.65
C ARG A 6 11.81 -23.39 -22.97
N GLY A 7 11.45 -22.72 -24.06
CA GLY A 7 11.73 -23.17 -25.42
C GLY A 7 13.04 -22.55 -25.89
N SER A 8 14.03 -23.42 -26.11
CA SER A 8 15.35 -23.12 -26.65
C SER A 8 15.37 -23.37 -28.17
N LEU A 9 16.39 -22.81 -28.81
CA LEU A 9 16.96 -23.16 -30.12
C LEU A 9 16.34 -22.52 -31.38
N ALA A 10 17.06 -21.52 -31.88
CA ALA A 10 17.08 -21.15 -33.28
C ALA A 10 17.64 -22.32 -34.13
N PRO A 11 17.02 -22.67 -35.26
CA PRO A 11 17.67 -23.50 -36.27
C PRO A 11 18.49 -22.63 -37.24
N PRO A 12 19.54 -23.20 -37.86
CA PRO A 12 20.44 -22.47 -38.76
C PRO A 12 19.78 -22.26 -40.13
N SER A 13 20.00 -21.10 -40.75
CA SER A 13 19.61 -20.83 -42.14
C SER A 13 20.87 -20.65 -42.99
N ASP A 14 21.13 -21.62 -43.87
CA ASP A 14 22.10 -21.51 -44.96
C ASP A 14 21.35 -21.15 -46.28
N PRO A 15 22.02 -20.52 -47.27
CA PRO A 15 21.38 -19.67 -48.27
C PRO A 15 21.15 -20.38 -49.62
N THR A 16 19.91 -20.42 -50.11
CA THR A 16 19.59 -20.60 -51.55
C THR A 16 18.17 -20.09 -51.89
N LEU A 17 18.11 -18.95 -52.62
CA LEU A 17 17.17 -18.41 -53.65
C LEU A 17 15.81 -19.11 -53.99
N PRO A 18 14.85 -18.48 -54.72
CA PRO A 18 14.60 -17.04 -54.98
C PRO A 18 13.11 -16.60 -54.80
N SER A 19 12.94 -15.28 -54.88
CA SER A 19 11.76 -14.42 -54.96
C SER A 19 10.50 -14.90 -55.70
N GLN A 20 9.33 -14.69 -55.08
CA GLN A 20 8.05 -14.44 -55.77
C GLN A 20 7.27 -13.30 -55.07
N GLN A 21 7.05 -12.21 -55.81
CA GLN A 21 6.05 -11.17 -55.54
C GLN A 21 4.68 -11.62 -56.07
N VAL A 22 3.58 -11.30 -55.38
CA VAL A 22 2.28 -10.80 -55.92
C VAL A 22 1.49 -10.14 -54.75
N PRO A 23 0.65 -9.09 -54.97
CA PRO A 23 0.49 -7.97 -54.04
C PRO A 23 -0.89 -7.82 -53.35
N GLY A 24 -0.92 -6.92 -52.34
CA GLY A 24 -2.06 -6.03 -52.04
C GLY A 24 -2.98 -6.43 -50.88
N VAL A 25 -2.93 -5.69 -49.76
CA VAL A 25 -4.06 -4.94 -49.16
C VAL A 25 -3.48 -3.90 -48.18
N THR A 26 -4.03 -2.69 -48.30
CA THR A 26 -3.59 -1.38 -47.82
C THR A 26 -3.79 -1.15 -46.31
N ARG A 27 -2.84 -0.47 -45.65
CA ARG A 27 -2.98 0.11 -44.30
C ARG A 27 -2.74 1.63 -44.40
N PRO A 28 -3.58 2.51 -43.81
CA PRO A 28 -3.38 3.93 -43.96
C PRO A 28 -2.27 4.47 -43.04
N SER A 29 -1.35 5.19 -43.66
CA SER A 29 -0.30 6.03 -43.08
C SER A 29 -0.78 7.48 -42.97
N GLN A 30 -0.56 8.11 -41.82
CA GLN A 30 -0.49 9.56 -41.63
C GLN A 30 0.40 9.84 -40.42
N SER A 31 1.25 10.86 -40.35
CA SER A 31 2.09 11.58 -41.30
C SER A 31 2.94 12.49 -40.41
N HIS A 32 4.25 12.48 -40.59
CA HIS A 32 5.15 13.47 -39.99
C HIS A 32 4.90 14.83 -40.64
N GLN A 33 4.70 15.87 -39.83
CA GLN A 33 4.98 17.25 -40.21
C GLN A 33 5.82 17.93 -39.12
N SER A 34 6.86 18.60 -39.59
CA SER A 34 7.90 19.29 -38.84
C SER A 34 7.50 20.73 -38.47
N SER A 35 8.34 21.30 -37.60
CA SER A 35 8.62 22.73 -37.38
C SER A 35 7.65 23.55 -36.55
N THR A 36 8.06 23.88 -35.32
CA THR A 36 8.50 25.24 -34.96
C THR A 36 9.13 25.23 -33.57
N ASP A 37 10.45 25.37 -33.55
CA ASP A 37 11.29 25.47 -32.37
C ASP A 37 11.49 26.96 -32.05
N ARG A 38 11.11 27.40 -30.85
CA ARG A 38 11.36 28.76 -30.34
C ARG A 38 11.94 28.63 -28.94
N GLY A 39 13.24 28.36 -28.89
CA GLY A 39 14.06 28.43 -27.68
C GLY A 39 14.38 29.87 -27.28
N VAL A 40 14.15 30.20 -26.01
CA VAL A 40 14.74 31.36 -25.34
C VAL A 40 15.93 30.84 -24.53
N ARG A 41 17.14 31.24 -24.93
CA ARG A 41 18.41 31.00 -24.24
C ARG A 41 18.55 31.91 -23.02
N PHE A 42 19.11 31.39 -21.93
CA PHE A 42 19.91 32.17 -20.98
C PHE A 42 21.33 31.60 -20.93
N ASN A 43 22.30 32.46 -21.22
CA ASN A 43 23.74 32.22 -21.19
C ASN A 43 24.25 32.17 -19.74
N ILE A 44 25.18 31.26 -19.47
CA ILE A 44 26.12 31.35 -18.33
C ILE A 44 27.53 31.34 -18.92
N PRO A 45 28.43 32.29 -18.58
CA PRO A 45 29.79 32.33 -19.11
C PRO A 45 30.72 31.29 -18.46
N GLN A 46 31.61 30.71 -19.27
CA GLN A 46 32.79 29.95 -18.87
C GLN A 46 34.04 30.74 -19.28
N GLU A 47 35.08 30.74 -18.44
CA GLU A 47 36.49 30.88 -18.82
C GLU A 47 37.40 30.58 -17.58
N PRO A 48 38.70 30.27 -17.72
CA PRO A 48 39.29 29.25 -18.59
C PRO A 48 40.27 28.32 -17.83
N THR A 49 40.54 27.16 -18.44
CA THR A 49 41.62 26.23 -18.09
C THR A 49 43.01 26.73 -18.49
N SER A 50 44.03 26.44 -17.67
CA SER A 50 45.43 26.39 -18.10
C SER A 50 46.11 25.07 -17.73
N THR A 51 46.87 24.63 -18.73
CA THR A 51 47.64 23.42 -19.03
C THR A 51 48.73 23.07 -18.01
N THR A 52 48.96 21.77 -17.74
CA THR A 52 50.24 21.03 -17.99
C THR A 52 50.29 19.65 -17.32
N SER A 53 50.74 18.65 -18.07
CA SER A 53 51.33 17.38 -17.63
C SER A 53 52.77 17.36 -18.20
N PRO A 54 53.77 16.59 -17.70
CA PRO A 54 53.72 15.12 -17.63
C PRO A 54 54.58 14.45 -16.53
N THR A 55 54.49 13.11 -16.45
CA THR A 55 55.60 12.12 -16.28
C THR A 55 55.34 11.02 -15.24
N SER A 56 55.56 9.79 -15.70
CA SER A 56 55.36 8.44 -15.13
C SER A 56 56.51 8.01 -14.17
N PRO A 57 56.72 6.71 -13.82
CA PRO A 57 55.99 5.79 -12.93
C PRO A 57 56.85 5.30 -11.74
N ARG A 58 56.25 4.71 -10.68
CA ARG A 58 57.01 3.88 -9.72
C ARG A 58 56.18 2.73 -9.11
N GLU A 59 56.70 1.52 -9.28
CA GLU A 59 56.66 0.32 -8.43
C GLU A 59 58.11 -0.22 -8.40
N PRO A 60 58.51 -1.26 -7.63
CA PRO A 60 58.07 -1.83 -6.34
C PRO A 60 59.30 -2.13 -5.42
N LEU A 61 59.11 -2.95 -4.37
CA LEU A 61 60.06 -3.75 -3.53
C LEU A 61 59.89 -3.47 -2.03
N ASP A 62 60.10 -4.39 -1.08
CA ASP A 62 59.86 -5.84 -0.90
C ASP A 62 60.43 -6.19 0.49
N SER A 63 60.14 -7.40 0.97
CA SER A 63 60.92 -8.21 1.95
C SER A 63 60.79 -7.89 3.46
N ALA A 64 60.82 -8.84 4.40
CA ALA A 64 60.78 -10.31 4.44
C ALA A 64 60.84 -10.79 5.92
N PHE A 65 60.81 -12.11 6.11
CA PHE A 65 61.14 -12.98 7.28
C PHE A 65 59.94 -13.49 8.12
N ALA A 66 59.74 -14.79 8.39
CA ALA A 66 60.55 -16.02 8.15
C ALA A 66 59.71 -17.33 8.26
N GLU A 67 60.28 -18.41 7.72
CA GLU A 67 59.94 -19.86 7.62
C GLU A 67 59.66 -20.63 8.94
N LEU A 68 58.62 -21.50 9.04
CA LEU A 68 58.53 -23.01 8.92
C LEU A 68 59.18 -23.84 10.09
N PRO A 69 58.73 -25.09 10.45
CA PRO A 69 58.31 -26.17 9.54
C PRO A 69 57.15 -27.13 9.95
N ARG A 70 56.79 -27.96 8.96
CA ARG A 70 55.88 -29.12 8.89
C ARG A 70 56.01 -30.18 10.00
N ARG A 71 54.89 -30.86 10.28
CA ARG A 71 54.88 -32.31 10.57
C ARG A 71 53.76 -33.02 9.80
N THR A 72 54.18 -34.06 9.07
CA THR A 72 53.41 -35.04 8.32
C THR A 72 52.86 -36.14 9.22
N SER A 73 51.69 -36.69 8.89
CA SER A 73 51.38 -38.09 9.15
C SER A 73 50.44 -38.61 8.05
N GLU A 74 50.91 -39.64 7.36
CA GLU A 74 50.22 -40.36 6.30
C GLU A 74 49.25 -41.40 6.89
N GLY A 75 48.14 -41.64 6.19
CA GLY A 75 47.12 -42.62 6.56
C GLY A 75 46.26 -43.06 5.37
N GLN A 76 46.93 -43.68 4.39
CA GLN A 76 46.51 -44.79 3.53
C GLN A 76 45.01 -45.05 3.19
N ARG A 77 44.74 -45.02 1.87
CA ARG A 77 43.80 -45.87 1.08
C ARG A 77 42.30 -45.90 1.43
N ARG A 78 41.47 -45.42 0.49
CA ARG A 78 40.72 -46.27 -0.48
C ARG A 78 39.92 -45.40 -1.46
N THR A 79 40.13 -45.68 -2.73
CA THR A 79 39.28 -45.28 -3.85
C THR A 79 37.89 -45.93 -3.70
N SER A 80 36.86 -45.10 -3.65
CA SER A 80 35.49 -45.52 -3.98
C SER A 80 34.86 -44.41 -4.80
N GLU A 81 34.74 -44.66 -6.10
CA GLU A 81 33.97 -43.86 -7.03
C GLU A 81 32.51 -43.78 -6.55
N ILE A 82 32.07 -42.60 -6.16
CA ILE A 82 30.64 -42.31 -5.92
C ILE A 82 30.12 -41.65 -7.20
N PRO A 83 29.11 -42.21 -7.89
CA PRO A 83 28.61 -41.63 -9.13
C PRO A 83 28.07 -40.22 -8.87
N ARG A 84 28.53 -39.25 -9.67
CA ARG A 84 27.92 -37.92 -9.77
C ARG A 84 26.47 -38.08 -10.24
N ARG A 85 25.54 -38.15 -9.29
CA ARG A 85 24.11 -38.09 -9.58
C ARG A 85 23.77 -36.62 -9.85
N SER A 86 23.60 -36.30 -11.13
CA SER A 86 22.99 -35.08 -11.62
C SER A 86 21.62 -34.88 -10.96
N SER A 87 21.50 -33.87 -10.11
CA SER A 87 20.21 -33.41 -9.60
C SER A 87 20.09 -31.91 -9.79
N ASP A 88 19.99 -31.48 -11.05
CA ASP A 88 19.45 -30.16 -11.41
C ASP A 88 17.93 -30.13 -11.24
N ALA A 89 17.47 -30.41 -10.02
CA ALA A 89 16.12 -30.14 -9.60
C ALA A 89 16.19 -29.19 -8.40
N PRO A 90 15.63 -27.98 -8.48
CA PRO A 90 15.66 -27.05 -7.34
C PRO A 90 14.98 -27.73 -6.16
N ARG A 91 15.67 -27.81 -5.01
CA ARG A 91 15.14 -28.35 -3.75
C ARG A 91 13.84 -27.64 -3.40
N ARG A 92 12.70 -28.20 -3.81
CA ARG A 92 11.39 -27.85 -3.26
C ARG A 92 11.37 -28.34 -1.82
N SER A 93 11.16 -27.41 -0.88
CA SER A 93 10.92 -27.79 0.51
C SER A 93 9.72 -28.74 0.56
N LEU A 94 9.89 -29.93 1.14
CA LEU A 94 8.86 -30.97 1.24
C LEU A 94 7.54 -30.43 1.84
N SER A 95 7.63 -29.46 2.73
CA SER A 95 6.49 -28.74 3.33
C SER A 95 5.61 -27.98 2.33
N TYR A 96 6.13 -27.62 1.15
CA TYR A 96 5.40 -26.91 0.10
C TYR A 96 4.77 -27.88 -0.90
N ALA A 97 5.40 -29.04 -1.11
CA ALA A 97 4.90 -30.10 -1.97
C ALA A 97 3.76 -30.90 -1.30
N GLN A 98 3.74 -30.95 0.04
CA GLN A 98 2.70 -31.61 0.84
C GLN A 98 1.57 -30.67 1.27
N ARG A 99 1.57 -29.41 0.82
CA ARG A 99 0.46 -28.50 1.12
C ARG A 99 -0.77 -28.98 0.35
N PRO A 100 -1.96 -29.12 0.99
CA PRO A 100 -3.20 -29.36 0.26
C PRO A 100 -3.31 -28.36 -0.88
N GLU A 101 -3.70 -28.81 -2.08
CA GLU A 101 -4.07 -27.89 -3.15
C GLU A 101 -5.17 -26.98 -2.62
N ALA A 102 -4.79 -25.73 -2.33
CA ALA A 102 -5.78 -24.72 -2.03
C ALA A 102 -6.53 -24.46 -3.34
N GLU A 103 -7.86 -24.46 -3.29
CA GLU A 103 -8.75 -24.06 -4.41
C GLU A 103 -8.35 -22.72 -5.05
N ALA A 104 -7.54 -21.89 -4.36
CA ALA A 104 -6.83 -20.76 -4.93
C ALA A 104 -5.34 -20.73 -4.54
N TYR A 105 -4.45 -20.66 -5.54
CA TYR A 105 -3.01 -20.42 -5.35
C TYR A 105 -2.78 -19.00 -4.78
N TYR A 106 -2.52 -18.92 -3.46
CA TYR A 106 -2.16 -17.68 -2.78
C TYR A 106 -0.64 -17.54 -2.69
N ASP A 107 -0.07 -16.65 -3.49
CA ASP A 107 1.34 -16.32 -3.38
C ASP A 107 1.54 -15.11 -2.46
N SER A 108 1.66 -15.33 -1.15
CA SER A 108 2.06 -14.26 -0.21
C SER A 108 3.42 -13.64 -0.55
N ARG A 109 4.28 -14.36 -1.28
CA ARG A 109 5.56 -13.84 -1.78
C ARG A 109 5.32 -12.82 -2.88
N ALA A 110 4.11 -12.80 -3.47
CA ALA A 110 3.70 -11.88 -4.50
C ALA A 110 3.90 -10.40 -4.10
N ALA A 111 3.73 -10.11 -2.82
CA ALA A 111 3.88 -8.77 -2.25
C ALA A 111 5.30 -8.47 -1.73
N THR A 112 6.31 -9.29 -2.04
CA THR A 112 7.69 -8.99 -1.64
C THR A 112 8.42 -8.18 -2.71
N GLU A 113 9.27 -7.26 -2.28
CA GLU A 113 10.07 -6.40 -3.16
C GLU A 113 10.98 -7.21 -4.10
N LYS A 114 11.59 -8.28 -3.58
CA LYS A 114 12.45 -9.18 -4.37
C LYS A 114 11.68 -9.85 -5.50
N GLU A 115 10.45 -10.27 -5.24
CA GLU A 115 9.65 -10.97 -6.24
C GLU A 115 9.03 -9.97 -7.23
N TYR A 116 8.57 -8.80 -6.76
CA TYR A 116 8.16 -7.70 -7.64
C TYR A 116 9.25 -7.31 -8.64
N ARG A 117 10.52 -7.19 -8.20
CA ARG A 117 11.65 -6.91 -9.11
C ARG A 117 11.97 -8.03 -10.09
N ARG A 118 11.54 -9.26 -9.81
CA ARG A 118 11.80 -10.45 -10.65
C ARG A 118 10.69 -10.75 -11.65
N ARG A 119 9.50 -10.16 -11.48
CA ARG A 119 8.37 -10.43 -12.37
C ARG A 119 8.53 -9.71 -13.70
N ALA A 120 8.19 -10.43 -14.77
CA ALA A 120 8.15 -9.89 -16.13
C ALA A 120 6.86 -9.10 -16.41
N THR A 121 5.74 -9.50 -15.79
CA THR A 121 4.41 -8.88 -15.95
C THR A 121 3.86 -8.38 -14.61
N THR A 122 3.03 -7.35 -14.67
CA THR A 122 2.31 -6.85 -13.50
C THR A 122 1.19 -7.80 -13.10
N LEU A 123 0.73 -7.75 -11.84
CA LEU A 123 -0.42 -8.55 -11.44
C LEU A 123 -1.69 -8.14 -12.19
N LEU A 124 -1.81 -6.85 -12.54
CA LEU A 124 -2.92 -6.35 -13.32
C LEU A 124 -2.96 -6.99 -14.73
N GLU A 125 -1.84 -6.99 -15.44
CA GLU A 125 -1.71 -7.63 -16.76
C GLU A 125 -1.98 -9.14 -16.68
N TYR A 126 -1.42 -9.82 -15.68
CA TYR A 126 -1.65 -11.26 -15.50
C TYR A 126 -3.13 -11.62 -15.35
N TYR A 127 -3.91 -10.83 -14.59
CA TYR A 127 -5.34 -11.07 -14.43
C TYR A 127 -6.16 -10.63 -15.66
N ASP A 128 -5.68 -9.64 -16.42
CA ASP A 128 -6.28 -9.29 -17.71
C ASP A 128 -6.10 -10.42 -18.74
N GLU A 129 -4.97 -11.15 -18.71
CA GLU A 129 -4.72 -12.34 -19.54
C GLU A 129 -5.47 -13.58 -19.04
N ASN A 130 -5.83 -13.64 -17.75
CA ASN A 130 -6.47 -14.80 -17.11
C ASN A 130 -7.82 -14.42 -16.47
N PRO A 131 -8.84 -14.03 -17.26
CA PRO A 131 -10.10 -13.51 -16.75
C PRO A 131 -10.93 -14.53 -15.96
N HIS A 132 -10.64 -15.83 -16.10
CA HIS A 132 -11.28 -16.89 -15.33
C HIS A 132 -10.86 -16.89 -13.85
N LEU A 133 -9.69 -16.32 -13.53
CA LEU A 133 -9.16 -16.29 -12.16
C LEU A 133 -9.72 -15.11 -11.38
N LEU A 134 -10.30 -15.35 -10.21
CA LEU A 134 -10.66 -14.29 -9.28
C LEU A 134 -9.39 -13.62 -8.74
N PRO A 135 -9.18 -12.31 -8.98
CA PRO A 135 -7.97 -11.64 -8.51
C PRO A 135 -7.81 -11.70 -7.00
N GLN A 136 -6.73 -12.32 -6.55
CA GLN A 136 -6.43 -12.49 -5.13
C GLN A 136 -5.69 -11.26 -4.60
N LEU A 137 -6.07 -10.82 -3.40
CA LEU A 137 -5.37 -9.74 -2.71
C LEU A 137 -4.14 -10.34 -2.02
N PRO A 138 -2.91 -9.87 -2.28
CA PRO A 138 -1.68 -10.40 -1.70
C PRO A 138 -1.47 -9.90 -0.25
N PHE A 139 -2.55 -9.91 0.53
CA PHE A 139 -2.64 -9.58 1.94
C PHE A 139 -3.74 -10.44 2.56
N THR A 140 -3.39 -11.26 3.54
CA THR A 140 -4.36 -12.07 4.28
C THR A 140 -4.28 -11.75 5.77
N TRP A 141 -5.44 -11.66 6.41
CA TRP A 141 -5.54 -11.46 7.85
C TRP A 141 -5.21 -12.74 8.64
N HIS A 142 -5.38 -13.90 8.02
CA HIS A 142 -5.27 -15.20 8.69
C HIS A 142 -3.83 -15.67 8.93
N HIS A 143 -2.84 -15.24 8.14
CA HIS A 143 -1.48 -15.77 8.19
C HIS A 143 -0.41 -14.67 8.19
N GLY A 144 0.61 -14.82 9.05
CA GLY A 144 1.86 -14.05 9.00
C GLY A 144 1.97 -12.87 9.98
N TRP A 145 3.21 -12.38 10.15
CA TRP A 145 3.58 -11.28 11.06
C TRP A 145 2.94 -9.92 10.69
N LYS A 146 2.56 -9.75 9.42
CA LYS A 146 1.98 -8.48 8.91
C LYS A 146 0.66 -8.10 9.62
N ARG A 147 -0.15 -9.08 10.06
CA ARG A 147 -1.39 -8.82 10.81
C ARG A 147 -1.13 -8.22 12.19
N TRP A 148 -0.14 -8.77 12.90
CA TRP A 148 0.23 -8.32 14.23
C TRP A 148 0.80 -6.92 14.17
N ARG A 149 1.58 -6.61 13.13
CA ARG A 149 2.07 -5.26 12.91
C ARG A 149 0.95 -4.25 12.67
N LEU A 150 -0.05 -4.58 11.83
CA LEU A 150 -1.18 -3.69 11.59
C LEU A 150 -2.07 -3.54 12.84
N PHE A 151 -2.27 -4.63 13.59
CA PHE A 151 -3.00 -4.60 14.86
C PHE A 151 -2.27 -3.77 15.93
N ILE A 152 -0.97 -4.01 16.14
CA ILE A 152 -0.12 -3.24 17.06
C ILE A 152 -0.11 -1.77 16.65
N PHE A 153 -0.01 -1.48 15.35
CA PHE A 153 -0.12 -0.12 14.85
C PHE A 153 -1.46 0.52 15.22
N ALA A 154 -2.59 -0.13 14.88
CA ALA A 154 -3.91 0.38 15.22
C ALA A 154 -4.12 0.54 16.73
N PHE A 155 -3.60 -0.41 17.53
CA PHE A 155 -3.64 -0.36 18.98
C PHE A 155 -2.80 0.79 19.54
N LEU A 156 -1.58 0.99 19.06
CA LEU A 156 -0.73 2.10 19.49
C LEU A 156 -1.36 3.46 19.12
N VAL A 157 -1.92 3.59 17.92
CA VAL A 157 -2.67 4.79 17.51
C VAL A 157 -3.88 5.00 18.42
N PHE A 158 -4.63 3.95 18.76
CA PHE A 158 -5.75 4.05 19.69
C PHE A 158 -5.31 4.50 21.09
N VAL A 159 -4.25 3.90 21.65
CA VAL A 159 -3.73 4.25 22.98
C VAL A 159 -3.21 5.68 22.99
N ASP A 160 -2.38 6.04 22.03
CA ASP A 160 -1.78 7.37 21.89
C ASP A 160 -2.82 8.47 21.64
N ALA A 161 -3.76 8.21 20.72
CA ALA A 161 -4.74 9.20 20.33
C ALA A 161 -5.99 9.25 21.23
N SER A 162 -6.21 8.32 22.17
CA SER A 162 -7.39 8.38 23.05
C SER A 162 -7.08 8.11 24.52
N ALA A 163 -6.48 6.97 24.83
CA ALA A 163 -6.27 6.56 26.21
C ALA A 163 -5.29 7.48 26.94
N VAL A 164 -4.20 7.88 26.28
CA VAL A 164 -3.15 8.72 26.88
C VAL A 164 -3.68 10.12 27.23
N PRO A 165 -4.33 10.90 26.34
CA PRO A 165 -4.90 12.20 26.70
C PRO A 165 -5.89 12.13 27.86
N ILE A 166 -6.79 11.13 27.85
CA ILE A 166 -7.78 10.94 28.92
C ILE A 166 -7.07 10.60 30.24
N ALA A 167 -6.21 9.58 30.24
CA ALA A 167 -5.54 9.10 31.45
C ALA A 167 -4.63 10.17 32.06
N LEU A 168 -3.87 10.90 31.24
CA LEU A 168 -3.01 11.98 31.68
C LEU A 168 -3.82 13.15 32.25
N TYR A 169 -4.89 13.56 31.56
CA TYR A 169 -5.75 14.64 32.03
C TYR A 169 -6.38 14.32 33.39
N TYR A 170 -7.11 13.20 33.49
CA TYR A 170 -7.81 12.85 34.73
C TYR A 170 -6.84 12.44 35.84
N GLY A 171 -5.77 11.72 35.51
CA GLY A 171 -4.76 11.29 36.48
C GLY A 171 -4.05 12.48 37.13
N MET A 172 -3.46 13.38 36.32
CA MET A 172 -2.74 14.52 36.88
C MET A 172 -3.67 15.55 37.54
N LYS A 173 -4.89 15.72 37.04
CA LYS A 173 -5.86 16.66 37.61
C LYS A 173 -6.38 16.22 38.97
N TYR A 174 -6.81 14.96 39.10
CA TYR A 174 -7.49 14.49 40.31
C TYR A 174 -6.57 13.81 41.32
N ALA A 175 -5.49 13.15 40.87
CA ALA A 175 -4.52 12.53 41.79
C ALA A 175 -3.34 13.46 42.12
N GLY A 176 -2.91 14.27 41.15
CA GLY A 176 -1.73 15.13 41.28
C GLY A 176 -2.01 16.59 41.65
N ASN A 177 -3.27 17.04 41.60
CA ASN A 177 -3.65 18.46 41.75
C ASN A 177 -2.81 19.41 40.87
N VAL A 178 -2.41 18.93 39.69
CA VAL A 178 -1.51 19.66 38.79
C VAL A 178 -2.28 20.75 38.03
N GLU A 179 -1.64 21.90 37.82
CA GLU A 179 -2.20 22.99 37.04
C GLU A 179 -2.42 22.61 35.57
N GLY A 180 -3.50 23.11 34.97
CA GLY A 180 -3.94 22.69 33.64
C GLY A 180 -2.89 22.88 32.55
N TYR A 181 -2.10 23.95 32.58
CA TYR A 181 -1.09 24.21 31.53
C TYR A 181 0.04 23.19 31.57
N ILE A 182 0.42 22.69 32.75
CA ILE A 182 1.41 21.61 32.87
C ILE A 182 0.85 20.31 32.29
N ILE A 183 -0.40 19.97 32.66
CA ILE A 183 -1.10 18.78 32.16
C ILE A 183 -1.08 18.78 30.63
N PHE A 184 -1.48 19.89 30.01
CA PHE A 184 -1.60 19.95 28.57
C PHE A 184 -0.29 20.19 27.84
N ALA A 185 0.73 20.78 28.46
CA ALA A 185 2.08 20.76 27.91
C ALA A 185 2.60 19.32 27.78
N VAL A 186 2.38 18.49 28.81
CA VAL A 186 2.75 17.07 28.79
C VAL A 186 1.93 16.30 27.76
N VAL A 187 0.59 16.46 27.76
CA VAL A 187 -0.29 15.80 26.77
C VAL A 187 0.11 16.17 25.35
N THR A 188 0.28 17.46 25.03
CA THR A 188 0.66 17.93 23.69
C THR A 188 2.03 17.41 23.25
N THR A 189 2.97 17.21 24.17
CA THR A 189 4.32 16.70 23.85
C THR A 189 4.31 15.21 23.54
N ILE A 190 3.51 14.43 24.28
CA ILE A 190 3.43 12.97 24.10
C ILE A 190 2.50 12.61 22.94
N TRP A 191 1.41 13.36 22.78
CA TRP A 191 0.36 13.07 21.83
C TRP A 191 0.89 13.04 20.40
N GLY A 192 0.55 11.96 19.71
CA GLY A 192 0.87 11.80 18.30
C GLY A 192 2.24 11.20 18.06
N GLY A 193 3.05 10.88 19.07
CA GLY A 193 4.40 10.33 18.90
C GLY A 193 4.48 9.14 17.93
N PRO A 194 3.84 8.00 18.24
CA PRO A 194 3.73 6.86 17.33
C PRO A 194 3.13 7.22 15.96
N THR A 195 2.12 8.09 15.95
CA THR A 195 1.43 8.52 14.73
C THR A 195 2.34 9.33 13.80
N TYR A 196 3.14 10.26 14.35
CA TYR A 196 4.11 11.08 13.62
C TYR A 196 5.27 10.24 13.12
N VAL A 197 5.76 9.28 13.90
CA VAL A 197 6.82 8.35 13.46
C VAL A 197 6.32 7.53 12.27
N GLU A 198 5.12 6.96 12.34
CA GLU A 198 4.55 6.18 11.23
C GLU A 198 4.24 7.06 10.01
N PHE A 199 3.77 8.29 10.21
CA PHE A 199 3.60 9.26 9.14
C PHE A 199 4.94 9.63 8.48
N GLY A 200 6.00 9.82 9.26
CA GLY A 200 7.36 10.06 8.78
C GLY A 200 7.90 8.86 7.98
N LEU A 201 7.77 7.64 8.52
CA LEU A 201 8.16 6.41 7.83
C LEU A 201 7.37 6.21 6.53
N ARG A 202 6.07 6.49 6.53
CA ARG A 202 5.20 6.46 5.35
C ARG A 202 5.69 7.44 4.29
N THR A 203 5.95 8.69 4.69
CA THR A 203 6.46 9.75 3.81
C THR A 203 7.82 9.37 3.22
N LEU A 204 8.74 8.82 4.02
CA LEU A 204 10.03 8.32 3.55
C LEU A 204 9.88 7.16 2.56
N ARG A 205 8.97 6.21 2.81
CA ARG A 205 8.69 5.09 1.89
C ARG A 205 8.17 5.57 0.53
N LEU A 206 7.42 6.66 0.49
CA LEU A 206 6.89 7.25 -0.75
C LEU A 206 7.95 8.07 -1.52
N ILE A 207 8.81 8.82 -0.82
CA ILE A 207 9.85 9.68 -1.42
C ILE A 207 11.08 8.89 -1.89
N LYS A 208 11.30 7.68 -1.34
CA LYS A 208 12.41 6.79 -1.74
C LYS A 208 12.48 6.62 -3.26
N VAL A 209 13.71 6.50 -3.78
CA VAL A 209 13.97 6.31 -5.23
C VAL A 209 13.28 5.07 -5.78
N ASP A 210 13.17 4.01 -4.96
CA ASP A 210 12.38 2.84 -5.31
C ASP A 210 10.89 3.19 -5.46
N ARG A 211 10.25 2.68 -6.51
CA ARG A 211 8.84 2.91 -6.83
C ARG A 211 7.91 1.95 -6.09
N PHE A 212 8.45 0.99 -5.33
CA PHE A 212 7.69 -0.11 -4.75
C PHE A 212 6.46 0.32 -3.93
N TYR A 213 6.46 1.45 -3.24
CA TYR A 213 5.30 1.91 -2.44
C TYR A 213 4.42 2.97 -3.14
N ARG A 214 4.90 3.54 -4.24
CA ARG A 214 4.25 4.70 -4.89
C ARG A 214 2.95 4.29 -5.59
N PRO A 215 1.99 5.22 -5.75
CA PRO A 215 0.81 5.01 -6.57
C PRO A 215 1.11 4.52 -7.99
N LEU A 216 0.15 3.83 -8.60
CA LEU A 216 0.26 3.30 -9.96
C LEU A 216 0.21 4.43 -11.00
N GLY A 217 0.86 4.29 -12.15
CA GLY A 217 0.76 5.31 -13.22
C GLY A 217 1.50 6.64 -12.94
N THR A 218 2.40 6.68 -11.95
CA THR A 218 3.31 7.81 -11.73
C THR A 218 4.75 7.35 -11.53
N ASN A 219 5.68 8.16 -12.05
CA ASN A 219 7.13 8.01 -11.84
C ASN A 219 7.72 9.11 -10.95
N SER A 220 6.94 10.16 -10.63
CA SER A 220 7.40 11.25 -9.79
C SER A 220 7.61 10.78 -8.35
N ARG A 221 8.62 11.34 -7.68
CA ARG A 221 8.93 11.09 -6.25
C ARG A 221 8.05 11.93 -5.32
N TRP A 222 7.41 12.95 -5.86
CA TRP A 222 6.60 13.93 -5.13
C TRP A 222 5.09 13.67 -5.26
N CYS A 223 4.72 12.43 -5.57
CA CYS A 223 3.33 12.01 -5.65
C CYS A 223 2.95 11.27 -4.38
N PHE A 224 2.44 12.01 -3.40
CA PHE A 224 1.86 11.41 -2.22
C PHE A 224 0.52 10.78 -2.56
N ASP A 225 0.12 9.83 -1.73
CA ASP A 225 -1.17 9.18 -1.85
C ASP A 225 -2.21 9.88 -0.96
N MET A 226 -3.48 9.58 -1.20
CA MET A 226 -4.60 10.31 -0.63
C MET A 226 -4.62 10.20 0.89
N LEU A 227 -4.28 9.04 1.44
CA LEU A 227 -4.18 8.89 2.90
C LEU A 227 -3.07 9.77 3.49
N THR A 228 -1.95 9.99 2.78
CA THR A 228 -0.92 10.92 3.24
C THR A 228 -1.45 12.34 3.26
N TYR A 229 -2.15 12.80 2.22
CA TYR A 229 -2.78 14.13 2.22
C TYR A 229 -3.82 14.28 3.34
N SER A 230 -4.69 13.29 3.56
CA SER A 230 -5.65 13.28 4.66
C SER A 230 -4.97 13.29 6.03
N SER A 231 -3.85 12.56 6.18
CA SER A 231 -3.06 12.53 7.40
C SER A 231 -2.41 13.88 7.67
N THR A 232 -1.81 14.51 6.67
CA THR A 232 -1.23 15.86 6.78
C THR A 232 -2.27 16.88 7.22
N LEU A 233 -3.45 16.88 6.58
CA LEU A 233 -4.56 17.76 6.95
C LEU A 233 -4.98 17.52 8.41
N THR A 234 -5.15 16.26 8.80
CA THR A 234 -5.57 15.90 10.16
C THR A 234 -4.54 16.33 11.20
N ILE A 235 -3.26 16.02 10.96
CA ILE A 235 -2.14 16.42 11.83
C ILE A 235 -2.12 17.95 11.96
N PHE A 236 -2.18 18.68 10.85
CA PHE A 236 -2.18 20.14 10.88
C PHE A 236 -3.32 20.71 11.72
N VAL A 237 -4.56 20.27 11.48
CA VAL A 237 -5.74 20.76 12.22
C VAL A 237 -5.65 20.42 13.70
N VAL A 238 -5.30 19.17 14.04
CA VAL A 238 -5.24 18.73 15.44
C VAL A 238 -4.09 19.40 16.19
N THR A 239 -2.90 19.47 15.60
CA THR A 239 -1.75 20.16 16.21
C THR A 239 -2.06 21.65 16.42
N ALA A 240 -2.75 22.31 15.47
CA ALA A 240 -3.18 23.69 15.65
C ALA A 240 -4.14 23.85 16.84
N LEU A 241 -5.12 22.95 16.99
CA LEU A 241 -6.03 22.95 18.14
C LEU A 241 -5.31 22.73 19.47
N PHE A 242 -4.33 21.83 19.51
CA PHE A 242 -3.51 21.63 20.70
C PHE A 242 -2.72 22.89 21.06
N ILE A 243 -2.01 23.48 20.10
CA ILE A 243 -1.21 24.69 20.33
C ILE A 243 -2.10 25.84 20.81
N ILE A 244 -3.20 26.13 20.11
CA ILE A 244 -4.12 27.22 20.47
C ILE A 244 -4.76 26.96 21.83
N GLY A 245 -5.17 25.72 22.10
CA GLY A 245 -5.79 25.34 23.35
C GLY A 245 -4.85 25.42 24.55
N SER A 246 -3.57 25.07 24.36
CA SER A 246 -2.56 25.01 25.42
C SER A 246 -1.70 26.27 25.58
N ALA A 247 -1.74 27.22 24.64
CA ALA A 247 -0.92 28.43 24.70
C ALA A 247 -1.23 29.36 25.90
N PRO A 248 -2.50 29.59 26.29
CA PRO A 248 -2.80 30.45 27.44
C PRO A 248 -2.51 29.75 28.78
N HIS A 249 -2.05 30.52 29.78
CA HIS A 249 -1.86 30.01 31.15
C HIS A 249 -3.17 29.46 31.74
N ASN A 250 -4.30 30.10 31.44
CA ASN A 250 -5.62 29.52 31.68
C ASN A 250 -6.05 28.73 30.45
N VAL A 251 -5.74 27.43 30.46
CA VAL A 251 -5.91 26.54 29.33
C VAL A 251 -7.35 26.52 28.82
N TRP A 252 -7.51 26.65 27.50
CA TRP A 252 -8.81 26.59 26.85
C TRP A 252 -9.24 25.14 26.65
N LEU A 253 -9.72 24.53 27.74
CA LEU A 253 -10.14 23.13 27.76
C LEU A 253 -11.16 22.79 26.68
N ARG A 254 -12.08 23.71 26.35
CA ARG A 254 -13.09 23.52 25.30
C ARG A 254 -12.47 23.37 23.90
N VAL A 255 -11.38 24.08 23.62
CA VAL A 255 -10.62 23.93 22.37
C VAL A 255 -9.92 22.58 22.36
N LEU A 256 -9.41 22.12 23.50
CA LEU A 256 -8.74 20.82 23.65
C LEU A 256 -9.69 19.61 23.63
N CYS A 257 -11.01 19.83 23.63
CA CYS A 257 -12.01 18.80 23.32
C CYS A 257 -12.11 18.55 21.81
N MET A 258 -11.76 19.52 20.96
CA MET A 258 -11.96 19.47 19.51
C MET A 258 -11.02 18.57 18.70
N PRO A 259 -9.81 18.20 19.14
CA PRO A 259 -8.94 17.28 18.40
C PRO A 259 -9.64 16.00 17.90
N ALA A 260 -10.35 15.28 18.78
CA ALA A 260 -10.98 14.02 18.40
C ALA A 260 -12.16 14.18 17.42
N PRO A 261 -13.09 15.14 17.61
CA PRO A 261 -14.05 15.54 16.57
C PRO A 261 -13.40 16.00 15.26
N ALA A 262 -12.29 16.73 15.32
CA ALA A 262 -11.56 17.19 14.14
C ALA A 262 -10.98 16.00 13.34
N ILE A 263 -10.49 14.95 14.00
CA ILE A 263 -10.07 13.70 13.32
C ILE A 263 -11.24 13.11 12.52
N LEU A 264 -12.45 13.07 13.10
CA LEU A 264 -13.65 12.60 12.40
C LEU A 264 -14.01 13.48 11.20
N TYR A 265 -13.93 14.81 11.33
CA TYR A 265 -14.15 15.72 10.21
C TYR A 265 -13.12 15.56 9.11
N CYS A 266 -11.83 15.46 9.44
CA CYS A 266 -10.77 15.37 8.44
C CYS A 266 -10.83 14.04 7.68
N TYR A 267 -10.84 12.89 8.36
CA TYR A 267 -10.91 11.59 7.69
C TYR A 267 -12.29 11.29 7.13
N GLY A 268 -13.35 11.49 7.92
CA GLY A 268 -14.73 11.26 7.50
C GLY A 268 -15.14 12.19 6.36
N GLY A 269 -14.77 13.47 6.44
CA GLY A 269 -15.02 14.46 5.39
C GLY A 269 -14.23 14.19 4.12
N THR A 270 -12.95 13.82 4.22
CA THR A 270 -12.17 13.44 3.03
C THR A 270 -12.78 12.21 2.35
N LEU A 271 -13.13 11.18 3.13
CA LEU A 271 -13.77 9.97 2.63
C LEU A 271 -15.12 10.28 1.99
N PHE A 272 -15.93 11.15 2.61
CA PHE A 272 -17.21 11.62 2.11
C PHE A 272 -17.06 12.33 0.77
N LEU A 273 -16.16 13.32 0.68
CA LEU A 273 -15.95 14.11 -0.53
C LEU A 273 -15.50 13.24 -1.71
N ILE A 274 -14.55 12.33 -1.51
CA ILE A 274 -14.11 11.42 -2.58
C ILE A 274 -15.26 10.51 -3.03
N THR A 275 -16.05 9.99 -2.07
CA THR A 275 -17.19 9.14 -2.38
C THR A 275 -18.30 9.91 -3.09
N LEU A 276 -18.49 11.18 -2.76
CA LEU A 276 -19.39 12.08 -3.46
C LEU A 276 -18.94 12.30 -4.91
N TYR A 277 -17.64 12.55 -5.15
CA TYR A 277 -17.09 12.66 -6.50
C TYR A 277 -17.36 11.38 -7.33
N HIS A 278 -17.17 10.22 -6.71
CA HIS A 278 -17.50 8.94 -7.34
C HIS A 278 -19.00 8.85 -7.70
N GLN A 279 -19.88 9.18 -6.75
CA GLN A 279 -21.33 9.12 -6.93
C GLN A 279 -21.84 10.09 -8.01
N MET A 280 -21.27 11.29 -8.08
CA MET A 280 -21.60 12.29 -9.08
C MET A 280 -20.94 12.04 -10.44
N ASN A 281 -20.13 10.98 -10.57
CA ASN A 281 -19.30 10.68 -11.75
C ASN A 281 -18.42 11.87 -12.18
N TRP A 282 -17.96 12.67 -11.22
CA TRP A 282 -17.06 13.79 -11.50
C TRP A 282 -15.64 13.28 -11.74
N PRO A 283 -14.93 13.84 -12.74
CA PRO A 283 -13.55 13.45 -13.01
C PRO A 283 -12.64 13.90 -11.88
N ALA A 284 -11.54 13.17 -11.67
CA ALA A 284 -10.56 13.49 -10.64
C ALA A 284 -9.91 14.86 -10.92
N PRO A 285 -10.07 15.86 -10.03
CA PRO A 285 -9.59 17.23 -10.28
C PRO A 285 -8.06 17.32 -10.25
N PHE A 286 -7.45 16.48 -9.45
CA PHE A 286 -6.02 16.20 -9.38
C PHE A 286 -5.85 14.70 -9.18
N ARG A 287 -4.61 14.24 -9.10
CA ARG A 287 -4.30 12.82 -8.91
C ARG A 287 -4.72 12.34 -7.52
N ILE A 288 -5.61 11.36 -7.45
CA ILE A 288 -6.06 10.74 -6.19
C ILE A 288 -5.45 9.34 -6.12
N SER A 289 -4.37 9.21 -5.35
CA SER A 289 -3.58 7.97 -5.25
C SER A 289 -3.27 7.37 -6.63
N SER A 290 -3.76 6.18 -6.94
CA SER A 290 -3.51 5.51 -8.23
C SER A 290 -4.39 6.02 -9.38
N THR A 291 -5.41 6.83 -9.12
CA THR A 291 -6.26 7.46 -10.15
C THR A 291 -5.64 8.75 -10.65
N ALA A 292 -5.40 8.84 -11.96
CA ALA A 292 -4.82 10.01 -12.61
C ALA A 292 -5.82 11.18 -12.68
N LYS A 293 -5.31 12.39 -12.91
CA LYS A 293 -6.15 13.57 -13.15
C LYS A 293 -7.03 13.33 -14.39
N GLY A 294 -8.33 13.62 -14.28
CA GLY A 294 -9.30 13.44 -15.36
C GLY A 294 -9.95 12.05 -15.42
N GLU A 295 -9.43 11.05 -14.70
CA GLU A 295 -10.04 9.72 -14.64
C GLU A 295 -11.26 9.68 -13.71
N LYS A 296 -12.08 8.63 -13.87
CA LYS A 296 -13.23 8.39 -12.99
C LYS A 296 -12.76 8.10 -11.57
N VAL A 297 -13.26 8.88 -10.61
CA VAL A 297 -12.97 8.71 -9.18
C VAL A 297 -13.59 7.40 -8.68
N LEU A 298 -12.85 6.66 -7.85
CA LEU A 298 -13.30 5.45 -7.18
C LEU A 298 -13.88 5.77 -5.79
N PRO A 299 -14.67 4.89 -5.16
CA PRO A 299 -15.21 5.15 -3.83
C PRO A 299 -14.10 5.40 -2.81
N GLY A 300 -14.33 6.29 -1.84
CA GLY A 300 -13.27 6.73 -0.91
C GLY A 300 -12.56 5.59 -0.17
N ALA A 301 -13.29 4.55 0.23
CA ALA A 301 -12.70 3.42 0.95
C ALA A 301 -11.70 2.65 0.09
N TYR A 302 -11.85 2.65 -1.23
CA TYR A 302 -10.89 2.03 -2.15
C TYR A 302 -9.49 2.61 -1.93
N TYR A 303 -9.37 3.95 -1.95
CA TYR A 303 -8.09 4.64 -1.81
C TYR A 303 -7.49 4.42 -0.42
N PHE A 304 -8.30 4.47 0.63
CA PHE A 304 -7.82 4.25 2.00
C PHE A 304 -7.30 2.82 2.18
N ILE A 305 -8.00 1.81 1.66
CA ILE A 305 -7.57 0.41 1.70
C ILE A 305 -6.28 0.22 0.92
N GLU A 306 -6.24 0.74 -0.31
CA GLU A 306 -5.06 0.72 -1.19
C GLU A 306 -3.84 1.29 -0.47
N ASP A 307 -3.97 2.50 0.09
CA ASP A 307 -2.89 3.29 0.64
C ASP A 307 -2.40 2.78 2.01
N VAL A 308 -3.30 2.30 2.87
CA VAL A 308 -2.94 1.66 4.15
C VAL A 308 -2.17 0.38 3.89
N ILE A 309 -2.68 -0.49 3.02
CA ILE A 309 -2.08 -1.81 2.85
C ILE A 309 -0.79 -1.73 2.02
N ALA A 310 -0.75 -0.88 0.99
CA ALA A 310 0.46 -0.66 0.23
C ALA A 310 1.61 -0.20 1.14
N VAL A 311 1.39 0.81 1.98
CA VAL A 311 2.49 1.48 2.71
C VAL A 311 2.62 1.04 4.17
N ASN A 312 1.53 1.05 4.96
CA ASN A 312 1.59 0.64 6.37
C ASN A 312 1.76 -0.88 6.48
N ALA A 313 1.01 -1.67 5.71
CA ALA A 313 1.11 -3.14 5.73
C ALA A 313 2.27 -3.71 4.88
N LEU A 314 3.08 -2.85 4.23
CA LEU A 314 4.19 -3.23 3.35
C LEU A 314 3.73 -4.18 2.22
N GLY A 315 2.59 -3.86 1.60
CA GLY A 315 2.07 -4.57 0.43
C GLY A 315 2.65 -4.07 -0.88
N GLY A 316 3.08 -2.80 -0.93
CA GLY A 316 3.64 -2.15 -2.11
C GLY A 316 2.71 -2.13 -3.33
N ARG A 317 3.32 -1.94 -4.51
CA ARG A 317 2.67 -1.97 -5.82
C ARG A 317 1.97 -3.28 -6.15
N PRO A 318 2.49 -4.47 -5.79
CA PRO A 318 1.73 -5.70 -6.00
C PRO A 318 0.34 -5.67 -5.36
N TYR A 319 0.20 -5.05 -4.18
CA TYR A 319 -1.12 -4.89 -3.57
C TYR A 319 -2.00 -3.91 -4.35
N ARG A 320 -1.44 -2.77 -4.79
CA ARG A 320 -2.16 -1.78 -5.61
C ARG A 320 -2.65 -2.37 -6.94
N GLU A 321 -1.81 -3.17 -7.60
CA GLU A 321 -2.16 -3.87 -8.84
C GLU A 321 -3.27 -4.90 -8.61
N ALA A 322 -3.16 -5.69 -7.55
CA ALA A 322 -4.14 -6.72 -7.23
C ALA A 322 -5.51 -6.16 -6.83
N ILE A 323 -5.55 -5.07 -6.04
CA ILE A 323 -6.82 -4.44 -5.68
C ILE A 323 -7.47 -3.76 -6.89
N ALA A 324 -6.67 -3.17 -7.79
CA ALA A 324 -7.15 -2.63 -9.07
C ALA A 324 -7.74 -3.73 -9.95
N ALA A 325 -7.04 -4.86 -10.11
CA ALA A 325 -7.52 -6.01 -10.87
C ALA A 325 -8.82 -6.58 -10.29
N ARG A 326 -8.89 -6.76 -8.96
CA ARG A 326 -10.10 -7.27 -8.30
C ARG A 326 -11.27 -6.31 -8.43
N TYR A 327 -11.02 -5.02 -8.25
CA TYR A 327 -12.05 -4.00 -8.40
C TYR A 327 -12.56 -3.94 -9.83
N LYS A 328 -11.71 -4.08 -10.84
CA LYS A 328 -12.12 -4.18 -12.25
C LYS A 328 -12.94 -5.44 -12.53
N ALA A 329 -12.54 -6.58 -11.99
CA ALA A 329 -13.14 -7.89 -12.29
C ALA A 329 -14.48 -8.16 -11.58
N SER A 330 -14.65 -7.71 -10.34
CA SER A 330 -15.75 -8.16 -9.46
C SER A 330 -16.75 -7.05 -9.12
N PRO A 331 -17.97 -7.06 -9.72
CA PRO A 331 -19.02 -6.10 -9.38
C PRO A 331 -19.45 -6.16 -7.91
N ARG A 332 -19.42 -7.35 -7.30
CA ARG A 332 -19.72 -7.52 -5.87
C ARG A 332 -18.67 -6.83 -4.99
N PHE A 333 -17.39 -6.92 -5.35
CA PHE A 333 -16.33 -6.21 -4.65
C PHE A 333 -16.49 -4.69 -4.79
N GLN A 334 -16.82 -4.20 -6.00
CA GLN A 334 -17.11 -2.77 -6.22
C GLN A 334 -18.24 -2.28 -5.31
N GLN A 335 -19.37 -3.00 -5.27
CA GLN A 335 -20.51 -2.65 -4.43
C GLN A 335 -20.17 -2.70 -2.94
N MET A 336 -19.38 -3.68 -2.51
CA MET A 336 -18.92 -3.78 -1.12
C MET A 336 -18.10 -2.54 -0.73
N VAL A 337 -17.09 -2.18 -1.54
CA VAL A 337 -16.21 -1.02 -1.28
C VAL A 337 -17.01 0.29 -1.32
N TYR A 338 -17.96 0.43 -2.24
CA TYR A 338 -18.87 1.57 -2.31
C TYR A 338 -19.72 1.71 -1.03
N LYS A 339 -20.37 0.62 -0.60
CA LYS A 339 -21.17 0.61 0.65
C LYS A 339 -20.32 0.91 1.88
N GLN A 340 -19.10 0.37 1.96
CA GLN A 340 -18.16 0.68 3.05
C GLN A 340 -17.77 2.16 3.06
N SER A 341 -17.63 2.79 1.89
CA SER A 341 -17.27 4.21 1.80
C SER A 341 -18.32 5.12 2.44
N TRP A 342 -19.61 4.87 2.18
CA TRP A 342 -20.70 5.60 2.84
C TRP A 342 -20.85 5.24 4.31
N PHE A 343 -20.70 3.96 4.64
CA PHE A 343 -20.84 3.43 6.01
C PHE A 343 -19.85 4.06 7.00
N TRP A 344 -18.65 4.42 6.53
CA TRP A 344 -17.65 5.11 7.35
C TRP A 344 -17.77 6.63 7.30
N SER A 345 -18.05 7.21 6.14
CA SER A 345 -17.99 8.66 5.96
C SER A 345 -19.17 9.40 6.60
N ILE A 346 -20.41 8.95 6.38
CA ILE A 346 -21.60 9.64 6.88
C ILE A 346 -21.65 9.60 8.42
N PRO A 347 -21.53 8.43 9.08
CA PRO A 347 -21.64 8.39 10.54
C PRO A 347 -20.48 9.11 11.24
N ALA A 348 -19.28 9.15 10.64
CA ALA A 348 -18.17 9.96 11.18
C ALA A 348 -18.56 11.45 11.25
N LEU A 349 -19.15 12.00 10.19
CA LEU A 349 -19.59 13.40 10.17
C LEU A 349 -20.79 13.64 11.10
N VAL A 350 -21.77 12.74 11.09
CA VAL A 350 -22.94 12.82 11.98
C VAL A 350 -22.55 12.73 13.45
N LEU A 351 -21.51 11.96 13.80
CA LEU A 351 -20.98 11.87 15.15
C LEU A 351 -20.12 13.08 15.54
N ALA A 352 -19.37 13.65 14.60
CA ALA A 352 -18.52 14.81 14.85
C ALA A 352 -19.32 16.06 15.24
N VAL A 353 -20.50 16.27 14.65
CA VAL A 353 -21.38 17.42 14.93
C VAL A 353 -21.81 17.52 16.40
N PRO A 354 -22.49 16.53 17.01
CA PRO A 354 -22.91 16.61 18.41
C PRO A 354 -21.71 16.69 19.37
N LEU A 355 -20.59 16.02 19.08
CA LEU A 355 -19.38 16.12 19.91
C LEU A 355 -18.78 17.55 19.89
N THR A 356 -18.81 18.20 18.73
CA THR A 356 -18.43 19.61 18.59
C THR A 356 -19.37 20.50 19.39
N VAL A 357 -20.68 20.30 19.26
CA VAL A 357 -21.71 21.06 19.99
C VAL A 357 -21.51 20.93 21.51
N ILE A 358 -21.35 19.71 22.03
CA ILE A 358 -21.08 19.44 23.46
C ILE A 358 -19.79 20.13 23.94
N SER A 359 -18.78 20.21 23.07
CA SER A 359 -17.49 20.84 23.41
C SER A 359 -17.57 22.36 23.53
N VAL A 360 -18.36 23.03 22.66
CA VAL A 360 -18.48 24.51 22.67
C VAL A 360 -19.52 25.02 23.68
N ILE A 361 -20.62 24.28 23.89
CA ILE A 361 -21.76 24.74 24.71
C ILE A 361 -21.33 25.05 26.15
N PRO A 362 -21.47 26.32 26.63
CA PRO A 362 -21.07 26.72 27.97
C PRO A 362 -21.73 25.93 29.12
N GLN A 363 -22.96 25.46 28.89
CA GLN A 363 -23.80 24.76 29.86
C GLN A 363 -23.22 23.38 30.25
N VAL A 364 -22.42 22.77 29.38
CA VAL A 364 -21.76 21.49 29.68
C VAL A 364 -20.45 21.76 30.42
N PRO A 365 -20.19 21.11 31.58
CA PRO A 365 -18.89 21.20 32.25
C PRO A 365 -17.76 20.78 31.30
N ALA A 366 -16.77 21.66 31.12
CA ALA A 366 -15.68 21.43 30.16
C ALA A 366 -14.87 20.14 30.47
N THR A 367 -14.82 19.76 31.75
CA THR A 367 -14.19 18.50 32.20
C THR A 367 -14.93 17.26 31.69
N GLY A 368 -16.26 17.25 31.72
CA GLY A 368 -17.08 16.17 31.20
C GLY A 368 -17.05 16.14 29.68
N ALA A 369 -17.14 17.31 29.05
CA ALA A 369 -17.04 17.45 27.60
C ALA A 369 -15.71 16.88 27.06
N TYR A 370 -14.60 17.14 27.76
CA TYR A 370 -13.28 16.61 27.39
C TYR A 370 -13.27 15.07 27.34
N GLY A 371 -13.69 14.41 28.42
CA GLY A 371 -13.74 12.94 28.45
C GLY A 371 -14.63 12.34 27.37
N VAL A 372 -15.83 12.91 27.18
CA VAL A 372 -16.78 12.45 26.15
C VAL A 372 -16.22 12.64 24.74
N ALA A 373 -15.67 13.81 24.45
CA ALA A 373 -15.14 14.14 23.12
C ALA A 373 -13.97 13.23 22.72
N TRP A 374 -13.12 12.83 23.66
CA TRP A 374 -12.01 11.91 23.40
C TRP A 374 -12.41 10.43 23.46
N ALA A 375 -13.39 10.02 24.26
CA ALA A 375 -13.75 8.60 24.36
C ALA A 375 -14.66 8.14 23.21
N VAL A 376 -15.69 8.92 22.89
CA VAL A 376 -16.77 8.50 21.99
C VAL A 376 -16.30 8.18 20.57
N PRO A 377 -15.47 9.02 19.88
CA PRO A 377 -14.99 8.72 18.53
C PRO A 377 -14.25 7.39 18.42
N PHE A 378 -13.45 7.06 19.43
CA PHE A 378 -12.60 5.88 19.39
C PHE A 378 -13.38 4.61 19.75
N LEU A 379 -14.30 4.69 20.72
CA LEU A 379 -15.24 3.61 20.99
C LEU A 379 -16.11 3.32 19.77
N TRP A 380 -16.63 4.37 19.12
CA TRP A 380 -17.37 4.26 17.87
C TRP A 380 -16.53 3.59 16.78
N ALA A 381 -15.28 4.02 16.58
CA ALA A 381 -14.38 3.43 15.57
C ALA A 381 -14.09 1.95 15.83
N VAL A 382 -13.95 1.52 17.09
CA VAL A 382 -13.79 0.10 17.46
C VAL A 382 -15.04 -0.70 17.08
N VAL A 383 -16.23 -0.22 17.46
CA VAL A 383 -17.50 -0.90 17.14
C VAL A 383 -17.72 -0.98 15.64
N TRP A 384 -17.53 0.11 14.91
CA TRP A 384 -17.65 0.16 13.44
C TRP A 384 -16.61 -0.74 12.77
N GLY A 385 -15.38 -0.77 13.29
CA GLY A 385 -14.33 -1.67 12.82
C GLY A 385 -14.74 -3.14 12.89
N ILE A 386 -15.32 -3.57 14.02
CA ILE A 386 -15.81 -4.94 14.20
C ILE A 386 -16.93 -5.26 13.19
N ILE A 387 -17.88 -4.34 13.00
CA ILE A 387 -18.98 -4.49 12.04
C ILE A 387 -18.43 -4.63 10.61
N THR A 388 -17.53 -3.73 10.20
CA THR A 388 -16.89 -3.78 8.87
C THR A 388 -16.12 -5.08 8.66
N ILE A 389 -15.37 -5.58 9.65
CA ILE A 389 -14.63 -6.84 9.52
C ILE A 389 -15.60 -8.00 9.27
N LYS A 390 -16.69 -8.11 10.04
CA LYS A 390 -17.69 -9.18 9.85
C LYS A 390 -18.40 -9.06 8.50
N TRP A 391 -18.76 -7.84 8.10
CA TRP A 391 -19.42 -7.59 6.82
C TRP A 391 -18.50 -7.93 5.64
N CYS A 392 -17.29 -7.38 5.57
CA CYS A 392 -16.36 -7.65 4.48
C CYS A 392 -16.03 -9.14 4.36
N LYS A 393 -15.86 -9.86 5.48
CA LYS A 393 -15.65 -11.33 5.44
C LYS A 393 -16.84 -12.06 4.80
N ARG A 394 -18.06 -11.69 5.16
CA ARG A 394 -19.28 -12.28 4.59
C ARG A 394 -19.40 -11.99 3.09
N ASP A 395 -19.17 -10.74 2.69
CA ASP A 395 -19.33 -10.32 1.30
C ASP A 395 -18.20 -10.89 0.40
N MET A 396 -16.96 -10.98 0.89
CA MET A 396 -15.86 -11.65 0.18
C MET A 396 -16.09 -13.17 0.03
N LYS A 397 -16.74 -13.82 1.01
CA LYS A 397 -17.13 -15.23 0.90
C LYS A 397 -18.19 -15.42 -0.19
N ARG A 398 -19.22 -14.57 -0.19
CA ARG A 398 -20.27 -14.59 -1.23
C ARG A 398 -19.73 -14.29 -2.62
N GLU A 399 -18.82 -13.32 -2.73
CA GLU A 399 -18.12 -13.00 -3.98
C GLU A 399 -17.41 -14.24 -4.54
N ARG A 400 -16.70 -14.97 -3.68
CA ARG A 400 -16.01 -16.21 -4.08
C ARG A 400 -17.00 -17.28 -4.55
N GLU A 401 -18.05 -17.55 -3.78
CA GLU A 401 -19.08 -18.54 -4.13
C GLU A 401 -19.82 -18.19 -5.43
N GLU A 402 -20.01 -16.91 -5.72
CA GLU A 402 -20.62 -16.44 -6.97
C GLU A 402 -19.66 -16.53 -8.15
N TRP A 403 -18.38 -16.21 -7.92
CA TRP A 403 -17.34 -16.38 -8.93
C TRP A 403 -17.18 -17.85 -9.32
N GLU A 404 -17.10 -18.74 -8.33
CA GLU A 404 -17.00 -20.19 -8.57
C GLU A 404 -18.24 -20.73 -9.28
N ARG A 405 -19.44 -20.26 -8.96
CA ARG A 405 -20.66 -20.65 -9.70
C ARG A 405 -20.70 -20.11 -11.13
N GLY A 406 -20.12 -18.95 -11.40
CA GLY A 406 -20.03 -18.35 -12.74
C GLY A 406 -18.88 -18.89 -13.60
N VAL A 407 -17.86 -19.48 -12.97
CA VAL A 407 -16.63 -20.02 -13.61
C VAL A 407 -16.67 -21.55 -13.70
N ASP A 408 -17.80 -22.21 -13.43
CA ASP A 408 -17.90 -23.66 -13.48
C ASP A 408 -18.43 -24.15 -14.85
N PRO A 409 -17.56 -24.35 -15.86
CA PRO A 409 -17.97 -24.90 -17.15
C PRO A 409 -18.51 -26.32 -16.99
N GLU A 410 -18.12 -27.09 -15.96
CA GLU A 410 -18.68 -28.42 -15.71
C GLU A 410 -20.14 -28.35 -15.23
N LYS A 411 -20.52 -27.32 -14.46
CA LYS A 411 -21.95 -27.08 -14.15
C LYS A 411 -22.73 -26.61 -15.36
N GLU A 412 -22.13 -25.83 -16.25
CA GLU A 412 -22.79 -25.40 -17.49
C GLU A 412 -22.95 -26.56 -18.48
N ILE A 413 -21.94 -27.45 -18.57
CA ILE A 413 -21.96 -28.70 -19.33
C ILE A 413 -22.97 -29.68 -18.72
N LYS A 414 -22.93 -29.96 -17.41
CA LYS A 414 -23.94 -30.80 -16.74
C LYS A 414 -25.35 -30.25 -16.85
N ARG A 415 -25.53 -28.92 -16.84
CA ARG A 415 -26.83 -28.28 -17.05
C ARG A 415 -27.33 -28.45 -18.49
N LYS A 416 -26.43 -28.42 -19.49
CA LYS A 416 -26.76 -28.74 -20.88
C LYS A 416 -27.04 -30.23 -21.09
N ASP A 417 -26.24 -31.12 -20.51
CA ASP A 417 -26.42 -32.57 -20.64
C ASP A 417 -27.72 -33.04 -19.96
N SER A 418 -28.02 -32.53 -18.76
CA SER A 418 -29.28 -32.82 -18.05
C SER A 418 -30.54 -32.24 -18.72
N SER A 419 -30.40 -31.21 -19.57
CA SER A 419 -31.53 -30.69 -20.35
C SER A 419 -31.70 -31.40 -21.71
N ILE A 420 -30.68 -32.12 -22.17
CA ILE A 420 -30.74 -32.98 -23.36
C ILE A 420 -31.31 -34.37 -23.00
N GLU A 421 -31.09 -34.89 -21.79
CA GLU A 421 -31.67 -36.17 -21.35
C GLU A 421 -33.16 -36.09 -20.97
N THR A 422 -33.71 -34.88 -20.76
CA THR A 422 -35.13 -34.66 -20.44
C THR A 422 -35.98 -34.18 -21.62
N ALA A 423 -35.42 -34.10 -22.83
CA ALA A 423 -36.10 -33.75 -24.07
C ALA A 423 -36.09 -34.96 -25.01
#